data_AF-A0A3B0W312-F1
#
_entry.id   AF-A0A3B0W312-F1
#
_cell.length_a   1.000
_cell.length_b   1.000
_cell.length_c   1.000
_cell.angle_alpha   90.00
_cell.angle_beta   90.00
_cell.angle_gamma   90.00
#
_symmetry.space_group_name_H-M   'P 1'
#
loop_
_entity.id
_entity.type
_entity.pdbx_description
1 polymer ?
#
loop_
_entity_poly.entity_id
_entity_poly.type
_entity_poly.pdbx_seq_one_letter_code
_entity_poly.pdbx_strand_id
1 'polypeptide(L)' 'LLKDGYKVNQVADDCGFNSASYFSQCFKAQHGMPPKKYQQSVNR' A
#
# COMPACT_ATOMS: atom_id res chain seq x y z
N LEU A 1 -8.48 4.51 2.21
CA LEU A 1 -8.02 3.12 2.04
C LEU A 1 -6.81 2.78 2.91
N LEU A 2 -5.56 3.04 2.53
CA LEU A 2 -4.40 2.73 3.40
C LEU A 2 -4.44 3.48 4.75
N LYS A 3 -5.01 4.68 4.74
CA LYS A 3 -5.21 5.54 5.92
C LYS A 3 -6.27 5.03 6.90
N ASP A 4 -7.20 4.21 6.40
CA ASP A 4 -8.36 3.70 7.14
C ASP A 4 -8.11 2.28 7.70
N GLY A 5 -6.86 1.79 7.63
CA GLY A 5 -6.50 0.47 8.16
C GLY A 5 -6.72 -0.71 7.19
N TYR A 6 -7.09 -0.47 5.93
CA TYR A 6 -7.29 -1.52 4.93
C TYR A 6 -5.98 -2.27 4.63
N LYS A 7 -6.03 -3.59 4.51
CA LYS A 7 -4.83 -4.40 4.22
C LYS A 7 -4.23 -4.00 2.86
N VAL A 8 -2.90 -3.93 2.79
CA VAL A 8 -2.17 -3.65 1.53
C VAL A 8 -2.65 -4.52 0.36
N ASN A 9 -2.99 -5.78 0.59
CA ASN A 9 -3.53 -6.67 -0.44
C ASN A 9 -4.88 -6.20 -1.00
N GLN A 10 -5.79 -5.73 -0.15
CA GLN A 10 -7.10 -5.22 -0.61
C GLN A 10 -6.92 -3.94 -1.41
N VAL A 11 -6.09 -3.01 -0.92
CA VAL A 11 -5.83 -1.76 -1.64
C VAL A 11 -5.14 -2.04 -2.99
N ALA A 12 -4.24 -3.03 -3.04
CA ALA A 12 -3.63 -3.46 -4.29
C ALA A 12 -4.70 -3.99 -5.27
N ASP A 13 -5.59 -4.86 -4.82
CA ASP A 13 -6.67 -5.44 -5.62
C ASP A 13 -7.65 -4.35 -6.13
N ASP A 14 -8.10 -3.45 -5.26
CA ASP A 14 -8.96 -2.31 -5.59
C ASP A 14 -8.31 -1.35 -6.59
N CYS A 15 -6.97 -1.19 -6.52
CA CYS A 15 -6.22 -0.39 -7.47
C CYS A 15 -5.93 -1.12 -8.80
N GLY A 16 -6.41 -2.36 -8.98
CA GLY A 16 -6.21 -3.15 -10.19
C GLY A 16 -4.85 -3.86 -10.26
N PHE A 17 -4.14 -3.97 -9.13
CA PHE A 17 -2.90 -4.72 -9.05
C PHE A 17 -3.17 -6.18 -8.68
N ASN A 18 -2.74 -7.10 -9.54
CA ASN A 18 -2.80 -8.55 -9.28
C ASN A 18 -1.89 -9.03 -8.13
N SER A 19 -1.04 -8.16 -7.57
CA SER A 19 -0.08 -8.55 -6.53
C SER A 19 0.32 -7.39 -5.65
N ALA A 20 0.17 -7.58 -4.34
CA ALA A 20 0.57 -6.61 -3.32
C ALA A 20 2.07 -6.28 -3.31
N SER A 21 2.92 -7.23 -3.73
CA SER A 21 4.36 -6.99 -3.88
C SER A 21 4.65 -6.00 -5.01
N TYR A 22 3.97 -6.15 -6.15
CA TYR A 22 4.11 -5.26 -7.30
C TYR A 22 3.56 -3.86 -6.98
N PHE A 23 2.37 -3.82 -6.37
CA PHE A 23 1.82 -2.57 -5.80
C PHE A 23 2.83 -1.90 -4.85
N SER A 24 3.45 -2.67 -3.94
CA SER A 24 4.43 -2.13 -3.00
C SER A 24 5.67 -1.55 -3.67
N GLN A 25 6.13 -2.15 -4.77
CA GLN A 25 7.23 -1.62 -5.58
C GLN A 25 6.84 -0.32 -6.28
N CYS A 26 5.69 -0.27 -6.96
CA CYS A 26 5.19 0.93 -7.62
C CYS A 26 4.91 2.05 -6.62
N PHE A 27 4.27 1.73 -5.50
CA PHE A 27 3.96 2.68 -4.44
C PHE A 27 5.25 3.23 -3.81
N LYS A 28 6.26 2.38 -3.55
CA LYS A 28 7.57 2.85 -3.09
C LYS A 28 8.27 3.73 -4.12
N ALA A 29 8.18 3.41 -5.40
CA ALA A 29 8.77 4.23 -6.46
C ALA A 29 8.13 5.61 -6.56
N GLN A 30 6.81 5.71 -6.36
CA GLN A 30 6.07 6.98 -6.41
C GLN A 30 6.14 7.78 -5.10
N HIS A 31 5.98 7.14 -3.95
CA HIS A 31 5.90 7.80 -2.64
C HIS A 31 7.22 7.77 -1.84
N GLY A 32 8.26 7.10 -2.36
CA GLY A 32 9.55 6.94 -1.68
C GLY A 32 9.56 5.95 -0.52
N MET A 33 8.40 5.41 -0.12
CA MET A 33 8.27 4.49 1.01
C MET A 33 7.31 3.33 0.72
N PRO A 34 7.54 2.13 1.28
CA PRO A 34 6.63 1.00 1.11
C PRO A 34 5.25 1.28 1.73
N PRO A 35 4.16 0.78 1.13
CA PRO A 35 2.80 1.01 1.64
C PRO A 35 2.60 0.44 3.04
N LYS A 36 3.25 -0.69 3.38
CA LYS A 36 3.24 -1.25 4.75
C LYS A 36 3.83 -0.29 5.80
N LYS A 37 4.88 0.45 5.45
CA LYS A 37 5.51 1.45 6.32
C LYS A 37 4.61 2.68 6.45
N TYR A 38 4.02 3.11 5.35
CA TYR A 38 3.03 4.19 5.35
C TYR A 38 1.83 3.83 6.23
N GLN A 39 1.33 2.61 6.14
CA GLN A 39 0.22 2.14 6.96
C GLN A 39 0.54 2.19 8.46
N GLN A 40 1.75 1.78 8.85
CA GLN A 40 2.22 1.89 10.24
C GLN A 40 2.39 3.34 10.71
N SER A 41 2.80 4.26 9.84
CA SER A 41 2.97 5.66 10.24
C SER A 41 1.64 6.38 10.45
N VAL A 42 0.59 5.96 9.75
CA VAL A 42 -0.70 6.64 9.79
C VAL A 42 -1.68 6.03 10.78
N ASN A 43 -1.54 4.74 11.11
CA ASN A 43 -2.38 4.06 12.10
C ASN A 43 -1.85 4.23 13.54
N ARG A 44 -1.29 5.42 13.84
CA ARG A 44 -0.64 5.75 15.11
C ARG A 44 -1.39 6.84 15.85
#